data_AF-A0A661SSG8-F1
#
_entry.id   AF-A0A661SSG8-F1
#
_cell.length_a   1.000
_cell.length_b   1.000
_cell.length_c   1.000
_cell.angle_alpha   90.00
_cell.angle_beta   90.00
_cell.angle_gamma   90.00
#
_symmetry.space_group_name_H-M   'P 1'
#
loop_
_entity.id
_entity.type
_entity.pdbx_description
1 polymer ?
#
loop_
_entity_poly.entity_id
_entity_poly.type
_entity_poly.pdbx_seq_one_letter_code
_entity_poly.pdbx_strand_id
1 'polypeptide(L)'
;QYYSEILNFDDPDWKEWQPYAAQQSDRRVSLPDNKPHHYYLFATQVRDTAGAVSVGLGYQVEVGHVKIFEGITHPDVEISEPFLGSWSGSEVDFEVAGGQQLNFSWTANANAYNGTIISYRHGWDLVSIEDPADPGWAVPPGRSKQNLFAEEKAFADGLHTFTVVVTDDANQQRVMSVRLRVVPFVAPENQLDIMVLDQVVDDDVQNWPDQSGEPRNDQVYRNAWWHFLADGVGGVAGIDWERDWVDHVRGVKYSDVVNYKVLLCYAKANGGQRMFEDFRAVNDNDQFVWLTPYQQRGGNLFLVGGSSMESFLENKANYMIPIVFKTREERLTVNGQSFVVGFGTRKMPDETIVQRGPNMYPYATAGIAALDWTSPNTKYIYNRPSVARFDRNVDCVGLKGLVLDSDFKSNHLIGPGVVADTILTEPAIDWHDVVDAAADTMRLFHLTFPFRVDEFVDGNVSSRATPIIQQECENGPGGMCIEPMFSGLSRFDYIRNYNWEHGDTDWPYSRYTANELDGGCGSLALTSYSDGVQVVERGSALTNGQTFGYFSYKTSLDKPTQTADVYWGFDPYRFDHAESRKAIRWVLQYFGLQINQ
;
A
#
# COMPACT_ATOMS: atom_id res chain seq x y z
N GLN A 1 45.34 -40.30 -14.90
CA GLN A 1 45.97 -41.62 -14.81
C GLN A 1 46.79 -41.84 -13.53
N TYR A 2 46.95 -40.85 -12.64
CA TYR A 2 47.74 -40.98 -11.40
C TYR A 2 46.93 -41.29 -10.13
N TYR A 3 45.60 -41.34 -10.16
CA TYR A 3 44.78 -41.43 -8.93
C TYR A 3 44.69 -42.83 -8.31
N SER A 4 44.80 -43.90 -9.10
CA SER A 4 44.81 -45.28 -8.59
C SER A 4 46.07 -45.64 -7.81
N GLU A 5 47.10 -44.78 -7.83
CA GLU A 5 48.34 -44.93 -7.06
C GLU A 5 48.32 -44.16 -5.73
N ILE A 6 47.32 -43.28 -5.51
CA ILE A 6 47.29 -42.38 -4.33
C ILE A 6 46.54 -43.01 -3.14
N LEU A 7 45.58 -43.90 -3.40
CA LEU A 7 44.78 -44.58 -2.37
C LEU A 7 45.00 -46.08 -2.48
N ASN A 8 45.46 -46.71 -1.39
CA ASN A 8 45.60 -48.16 -1.28
C ASN A 8 44.43 -48.73 -0.46
N PHE A 9 44.03 -49.98 -0.72
CA PHE A 9 43.08 -50.71 0.15
C PHE A 9 43.65 -50.92 1.57
N ASP A 10 44.98 -50.95 1.70
CA ASP A 10 45.69 -51.04 2.97
C ASP A 10 46.13 -49.67 3.51
N ASP A 11 45.53 -48.57 3.01
CA ASP A 11 45.87 -47.22 3.47
C ASP A 11 45.55 -47.07 4.98
N PRO A 12 46.50 -46.62 5.81
CA PRO A 12 46.29 -46.49 7.25
C PRO A 12 45.20 -45.49 7.63
N ASP A 13 44.77 -44.60 6.72
CA ASP A 13 43.73 -43.61 6.97
C ASP A 13 42.30 -44.16 6.80
N TRP A 14 42.15 -45.43 6.38
CA TRP A 14 40.84 -46.10 6.42
C TRP A 14 40.32 -46.20 7.85
N LYS A 15 39.11 -45.68 8.08
CA LYS A 15 38.40 -45.87 9.35
C LYS A 15 37.93 -47.32 9.49
N GLU A 16 37.68 -47.74 10.73
CA GLU A 16 37.06 -49.05 11.00
C GLU A 16 35.72 -49.21 10.28
N TRP A 17 35.38 -50.45 9.91
CA TRP A 17 34.11 -50.78 9.28
C TRP A 17 32.93 -50.39 10.16
N GLN A 18 32.01 -49.60 9.61
CA GLN A 18 30.78 -49.20 10.28
C GLN A 18 29.57 -49.91 9.66
N PRO A 19 28.54 -50.28 10.45
CA PRO A 19 27.28 -50.78 9.91
C PRO A 19 26.65 -49.78 8.95
N TYR A 20 26.16 -50.25 7.81
CA TYR A 20 25.48 -49.38 6.84
C TYR A 20 24.12 -48.94 7.40
N ALA A 21 24.01 -47.68 7.79
CA ALA A 21 22.81 -47.16 8.42
C ALA A 21 21.63 -47.08 7.43
N ALA A 22 20.43 -47.40 7.92
CA ALA A 22 19.22 -47.40 7.10
C ALA A 22 18.83 -45.98 6.64
N GLN A 23 18.95 -44.98 7.53
CA GLN A 23 18.67 -43.59 7.20
C GLN A 23 19.93 -42.89 6.68
N GLN A 24 19.76 -41.97 5.73
CA GLN A 24 20.88 -41.24 5.13
C GLN A 24 21.57 -40.28 6.12
N SER A 25 20.82 -39.69 7.05
CA SER A 25 21.35 -38.83 8.13
C SER A 25 22.40 -39.53 8.98
N ASP A 26 22.24 -40.83 9.18
CA ASP A 26 23.09 -41.65 10.04
C ASP A 26 24.36 -42.13 9.33
N ARG A 27 24.47 -41.86 8.02
CA ARG A 27 25.67 -42.13 7.20
C ARG A 27 26.64 -40.95 7.19
N ARG A 28 26.39 -39.91 7.99
CA ARG A 28 27.26 -38.72 8.10
C ARG A 28 28.59 -39.11 8.73
N VAL A 29 29.68 -38.68 8.12
CA VAL A 29 31.05 -38.89 8.64
C VAL A 29 31.67 -37.53 8.93
N SER A 30 32.03 -37.28 10.19
CA SER A 30 32.84 -36.14 10.58
C SER A 30 34.32 -36.47 10.45
N LEU A 31 35.08 -35.55 9.87
CA LEU A 31 36.52 -35.66 9.71
C LEU A 31 37.20 -34.69 10.71
N PRO A 32 37.88 -35.18 11.77
CA PRO A 32 38.59 -34.31 12.70
C PRO A 32 39.85 -33.70 12.04
N ASP A 33 40.28 -32.54 12.52
CA ASP A 33 41.60 -31.91 12.23
C ASP A 33 41.93 -31.59 10.76
N ASN A 34 40.95 -31.15 9.98
CA ASN A 34 41.22 -30.70 8.62
C ASN A 34 41.72 -29.25 8.57
N LYS A 35 42.81 -29.03 7.85
CA LYS A 35 43.28 -27.70 7.46
C LYS A 35 42.34 -27.07 6.41
N PRO A 36 41.85 -25.84 6.63
CA PRO A 36 41.14 -25.05 5.64
C PRO A 36 41.89 -24.93 4.32
N HIS A 37 41.15 -24.76 3.23
CA HIS A 37 41.63 -24.55 1.85
C HIS A 37 42.47 -25.68 1.24
N HIS A 38 42.61 -26.81 1.94
CA HIS A 38 43.26 -27.99 1.40
C HIS A 38 42.26 -28.87 0.65
N TYR A 39 42.76 -29.57 -0.35
CA TYR A 39 42.04 -30.63 -1.04
C TYR A 39 42.32 -31.95 -0.32
N TYR A 40 41.26 -32.70 -0.07
CA TYR A 40 41.31 -34.04 0.49
C TYR A 40 40.74 -35.01 -0.52
N LEU A 41 41.28 -36.21 -0.54
CA LEU A 41 40.64 -37.34 -1.18
C LEU A 41 39.71 -37.97 -0.15
N PHE A 42 38.42 -38.00 -0.46
CA PHE A 42 37.43 -38.73 0.30
C PHE A 42 37.09 -40.00 -0.46
N ALA A 43 37.38 -41.15 0.13
CA ALA A 43 37.09 -42.44 -0.44
C ALA A 43 36.11 -43.21 0.44
N THR A 44 35.21 -43.96 -0.20
CA THR A 44 34.26 -44.83 0.49
C THR A 44 34.42 -46.26 0.01
N GLN A 45 34.28 -47.20 0.94
CA GLN A 45 34.17 -48.62 0.61
C GLN A 45 32.93 -49.19 1.26
N VAL A 46 32.33 -50.17 0.60
CA VAL A 46 31.16 -50.87 1.10
C VAL A 46 31.50 -52.35 1.22
N ARG A 47 31.14 -52.94 2.35
CA ARG A 47 31.25 -54.38 2.60
C ARG A 47 29.86 -54.98 2.76
N ASP A 48 29.55 -56.01 1.99
CA ASP A 48 28.29 -56.72 2.14
C ASP A 48 28.28 -57.62 3.39
N THR A 49 27.15 -58.25 3.67
CA THR A 49 26.99 -59.16 4.83
C THR A 49 27.77 -60.46 4.69
N ALA A 50 28.24 -60.81 3.49
CA ALA A 50 29.11 -61.96 3.22
C ALA A 50 30.61 -61.62 3.37
N GLY A 51 30.94 -60.35 3.62
CA GLY A 51 32.30 -59.87 3.80
C GLY A 51 33.00 -59.42 2.52
N ALA A 52 32.32 -59.41 1.38
CA ALA A 52 32.89 -58.91 0.13
C ALA A 52 32.97 -57.37 0.15
N VAL A 53 34.15 -56.84 -0.18
CA VAL A 53 34.43 -55.39 -0.19
C VAL A 53 34.41 -54.86 -1.62
N SER A 54 33.84 -53.67 -1.82
CA SER A 54 33.86 -52.96 -3.09
C SER A 54 35.31 -52.78 -3.60
N VAL A 55 35.59 -53.26 -4.82
CA VAL A 55 36.94 -53.24 -5.42
C VAL A 55 37.23 -51.99 -6.26
N GLY A 56 36.27 -51.07 -6.37
CA GLY A 56 36.40 -49.83 -7.13
C GLY A 56 37.01 -48.70 -6.28
N LEU A 57 38.06 -48.07 -6.80
CA LEU A 57 38.56 -46.75 -6.36
C LEU A 57 38.44 -45.74 -7.52
N GLY A 58 37.30 -45.79 -8.21
CA GLY A 58 37.00 -44.91 -9.33
C GLY A 58 36.85 -43.46 -8.86
N TYR A 59 37.60 -42.56 -9.48
CA TYR A 59 37.44 -41.13 -9.25
C TYR A 59 36.04 -40.67 -9.72
N GLN A 60 35.36 -39.88 -8.90
CA GLN A 60 33.93 -39.50 -8.99
C GLN A 60 32.91 -40.64 -8.83
N VAL A 61 33.34 -41.85 -8.47
CA VAL A 61 32.44 -42.98 -8.16
C VAL A 61 32.58 -43.34 -6.68
N GLU A 62 33.70 -43.94 -6.28
CA GLU A 62 34.01 -44.28 -4.89
C GLU A 62 34.96 -43.28 -4.23
N VAL A 63 35.69 -42.50 -5.03
CA VAL A 63 36.68 -41.50 -4.59
C VAL A 63 36.30 -40.12 -5.11
N GLY A 64 36.22 -39.13 -4.24
CA GLY A 64 35.98 -37.72 -4.59
C GLY A 64 37.08 -36.80 -4.07
N HIS A 65 37.33 -35.70 -4.77
CA HIS A 65 38.04 -34.57 -4.17
C HIS A 65 37.05 -33.70 -3.42
N VAL A 66 37.33 -33.48 -2.14
CA VAL A 66 36.61 -32.51 -1.32
C VAL A 66 37.57 -31.40 -0.94
N LYS A 67 37.16 -30.15 -1.14
CA LYS A 67 37.89 -29.00 -0.63
C LYS A 67 37.14 -28.51 0.59
N ILE A 68 37.87 -28.37 1.69
CA ILE A 68 37.31 -27.79 2.90
C ILE A 68 37.51 -26.28 2.84
N PHE A 69 36.41 -25.55 2.97
CA PHE A 69 36.42 -24.10 3.03
C PHE A 69 36.13 -23.68 4.46
N GLU A 70 36.87 -22.70 4.95
CA GLU A 70 36.57 -22.00 6.20
C GLU A 70 35.93 -20.66 5.86
N GLY A 71 34.88 -20.28 6.58
CA GLY A 71 34.22 -18.98 6.44
C GLY A 71 33.43 -18.77 5.15
N ILE A 72 33.32 -19.76 4.26
CA ILE A 72 32.49 -19.68 3.04
C ILE A 72 31.12 -20.33 3.25
N THR A 73 31.05 -21.36 4.10
CA THR A 73 29.79 -22.02 4.46
C THR A 73 29.31 -21.47 5.80
N HIS A 74 28.17 -20.80 5.79
CA HIS A 74 27.47 -20.37 6.99
C HIS A 74 25.97 -20.63 6.79
N PRO A 75 25.18 -20.67 7.87
CA PRO A 75 23.74 -20.75 7.76
C PRO A 75 23.19 -19.69 6.80
N ASP A 76 22.26 -20.08 5.93
CA ASP A 76 21.38 -19.16 5.23
C ASP A 76 20.32 -18.68 6.22
N VAL A 77 20.18 -17.38 6.39
CA VAL A 77 19.31 -16.77 7.42
C VAL A 77 18.45 -15.72 6.76
N GLU A 78 17.15 -15.79 7.02
CA GLU A 78 16.18 -14.77 6.61
C GLU A 78 15.56 -14.17 7.86
N ILE A 79 15.67 -12.85 8.01
CA ILE A 79 14.95 -12.08 9.03
C ILE A 79 13.70 -11.49 8.37
N SER A 80 12.60 -11.47 9.11
CA SER A 80 11.31 -10.95 8.70
C SER A 80 10.72 -10.09 9.82
N GLU A 81 10.26 -8.90 9.48
CA GLU A 81 9.52 -7.99 10.34
C GLU A 81 8.23 -7.58 9.59
N PRO A 82 7.04 -7.63 10.23
CA PRO A 82 5.75 -7.43 9.55
C PRO A 82 5.57 -6.16 8.74
N PHE A 83 6.39 -5.14 9.00
CA PHE A 83 6.28 -3.78 8.50
C PHE A 83 7.49 -3.36 7.66
N LEU A 84 8.67 -3.93 7.93
CA LEU A 84 9.93 -3.66 7.22
C LEU A 84 10.24 -4.73 6.14
N GLY A 85 9.45 -5.81 6.09
CA GLY A 85 9.60 -6.89 5.12
C GLY A 85 10.58 -7.99 5.55
N SER A 86 11.14 -8.71 4.57
CA SER A 86 12.11 -9.80 4.81
C SER A 86 13.40 -9.58 4.03
N TRP A 87 14.54 -10.00 4.59
CA TRP A 87 15.85 -9.94 3.94
C TRP A 87 16.81 -11.02 4.46
N SER A 88 17.82 -11.36 3.64
CA SER A 88 18.89 -12.31 3.97
C SER A 88 20.31 -11.71 3.97
N GLY A 89 20.41 -10.39 3.77
CA GLY A 89 21.66 -9.65 3.88
C GLY A 89 22.16 -9.57 5.33
N SER A 90 23.49 -9.60 5.53
CA SER A 90 24.11 -9.50 6.86
C SER A 90 23.81 -8.19 7.58
N GLU A 91 23.52 -7.13 6.83
CA GLU A 91 23.24 -5.80 7.37
C GLU A 91 22.17 -5.13 6.53
N VAL A 92 21.23 -4.46 7.18
CA VAL A 92 20.20 -3.63 6.54
C VAL A 92 19.88 -2.43 7.42
N ASP A 93 19.49 -1.33 6.80
CA ASP A 93 19.18 -0.07 7.46
C ASP A 93 17.73 0.33 7.19
N PHE A 94 17.02 0.76 8.23
CA PHE A 94 15.66 1.28 8.14
C PHE A 94 15.52 2.60 8.89
N GLU A 95 14.73 3.53 8.36
CA GLU A 95 14.16 4.63 9.14
C GLU A 95 12.79 4.22 9.65
N VAL A 96 12.56 4.37 10.95
CA VAL A 96 11.28 4.04 11.60
C VAL A 96 10.80 5.20 12.45
N ALA A 97 9.49 5.32 12.65
CA ALA A 97 8.96 6.36 13.50
C ALA A 97 9.29 6.09 14.97
N GLY A 98 9.59 7.15 15.75
CA GLY A 98 9.64 7.07 17.22
C GLY A 98 8.43 6.34 17.76
N GLY A 99 8.56 5.46 18.75
CA GLY A 99 7.42 4.71 19.32
C GLY A 99 6.69 3.71 18.38
N GLN A 100 7.15 3.51 17.14
CA GLN A 100 6.64 2.41 16.30
C GLN A 100 7.01 1.07 16.94
N GLN A 101 6.02 0.20 17.09
CA GLN A 101 6.19 -1.16 17.58
C GLN A 101 6.71 -2.05 16.46
N LEU A 102 7.79 -2.79 16.73
CA LEU A 102 8.40 -3.72 15.79
C LEU A 102 8.53 -5.10 16.43
N ASN A 103 8.35 -6.15 15.63
CA ASN A 103 8.51 -7.54 16.04
C ASN A 103 9.26 -8.34 14.96
N PHE A 104 10.49 -8.74 15.29
CA PHE A 104 11.35 -9.47 14.36
C PHE A 104 11.21 -10.97 14.57
N SER A 105 11.21 -11.71 13.46
CA SER A 105 11.29 -13.17 13.44
C SER A 105 12.32 -13.61 12.42
N TRP A 106 12.80 -14.85 12.51
CA TRP A 106 13.78 -15.35 11.56
C TRP A 106 13.68 -16.84 11.34
N THR A 107 14.18 -17.28 10.20
CA THR A 107 14.42 -18.69 9.89
C THR A 107 15.85 -18.88 9.43
N ALA A 108 16.38 -20.09 9.61
CA ALA A 108 17.71 -20.42 9.13
C ALA A 108 17.80 -21.86 8.62
N ASN A 109 18.72 -22.07 7.67
CA ASN A 109 18.94 -23.35 7.01
C ASN A 109 20.44 -23.57 6.71
N ALA A 110 20.93 -24.79 6.95
CA ALA A 110 22.31 -25.21 6.66
C ALA A 110 22.37 -26.41 5.66
N ASN A 111 21.24 -26.75 5.04
CA ASN A 111 21.11 -27.93 4.17
C ASN A 111 22.02 -27.86 2.93
N ALA A 112 22.37 -26.66 2.45
CA ALA A 112 23.23 -26.48 1.27
C ALA A 112 24.60 -27.14 1.41
N TYR A 113 25.07 -27.34 2.64
CA TYR A 113 26.31 -28.04 2.98
C TYR A 113 26.08 -29.17 4.01
N ASN A 114 24.84 -29.69 4.06
CA ASN A 114 24.43 -30.80 4.92
C ASN A 114 24.62 -30.55 6.44
N GLY A 115 24.65 -29.28 6.86
CA GLY A 115 24.68 -28.89 8.26
C GLY A 115 23.29 -28.83 8.91
N THR A 116 23.27 -28.59 10.21
CA THR A 116 22.06 -28.48 11.02
C THR A 116 22.16 -27.27 11.94
N ILE A 117 21.11 -26.46 12.06
CA ILE A 117 21.11 -25.33 13.01
C ILE A 117 21.01 -25.85 14.44
N ILE A 118 21.97 -25.48 15.30
CA ILE A 118 22.03 -25.93 16.69
C ILE A 118 21.66 -24.84 17.69
N SER A 119 21.80 -23.55 17.34
CA SER A 119 21.40 -22.46 18.22
C SER A 119 21.08 -21.17 17.46
N TYR A 120 20.21 -20.37 18.07
CA TYR A 120 19.93 -18.99 17.73
C TYR A 120 20.11 -18.13 18.97
N ARG A 121 20.50 -16.88 18.77
CA ARG A 121 20.55 -15.86 19.81
C ARG A 121 20.22 -14.51 19.21
N HIS A 122 19.56 -13.63 19.96
CA HIS A 122 19.27 -12.29 19.51
C HIS A 122 19.38 -11.27 20.64
N GLY A 123 19.67 -10.02 20.27
CA GLY A 123 19.87 -8.92 21.21
C GLY A 123 19.75 -7.56 20.55
N TRP A 124 19.77 -6.53 21.39
CA TRP A 124 19.63 -5.13 21.03
C TRP A 124 20.83 -4.35 21.55
N ASP A 125 21.38 -3.46 20.73
CA ASP A 125 22.39 -2.48 21.13
C ASP A 125 23.60 -3.09 21.86
N LEU A 126 24.03 -4.28 21.38
CA LEU A 126 25.14 -5.04 21.95
C LEU A 126 26.44 -4.23 21.91
N VAL A 127 27.19 -4.26 23.00
CA VAL A 127 28.55 -3.71 23.07
C VAL A 127 29.53 -4.71 22.44
N SER A 128 29.33 -6.01 22.71
CA SER A 128 30.14 -7.09 22.18
C SER A 128 29.29 -8.33 21.90
N ILE A 129 29.31 -8.78 20.64
CA ILE A 129 28.63 -10.01 20.22
C ILE A 129 29.30 -11.26 20.82
N GLU A 130 30.61 -11.18 21.08
CA GLU A 130 31.40 -12.28 21.64
C GLU A 130 31.25 -12.44 23.16
N ASP A 131 30.73 -11.43 23.85
CA ASP A 131 30.50 -11.51 25.30
C ASP A 131 29.14 -12.15 25.59
N PRO A 132 29.09 -13.38 26.12
CA PRO A 132 27.82 -14.02 26.44
C PRO A 132 27.09 -13.37 27.62
N ALA A 133 27.74 -12.52 28.40
CA ALA A 133 27.13 -11.76 29.49
C ALA A 133 26.76 -10.33 29.09
N ASP A 134 26.90 -9.94 27.81
CA ASP A 134 26.48 -8.62 27.34
C ASP A 134 24.99 -8.39 27.68
N PRO A 135 24.65 -7.28 28.38
CA PRO A 135 23.29 -7.01 28.83
C PRO A 135 22.30 -6.75 27.68
N GLY A 136 22.79 -6.48 26.47
CA GLY A 136 21.95 -6.32 25.27
C GLY A 136 21.39 -7.64 24.74
N TRP A 137 21.90 -8.80 25.18
CA TRP A 137 21.31 -10.09 24.81
C TRP A 137 19.95 -10.28 25.47
N ALA A 138 18.91 -10.51 24.66
CA ALA A 138 17.56 -10.73 25.17
C ALA A 138 17.36 -12.16 25.70
N VAL A 139 18.04 -13.14 25.08
CA VAL A 139 17.94 -14.56 25.43
C VAL A 139 19.30 -15.26 25.38
N PRO A 140 19.50 -16.33 26.16
CA PRO A 140 20.66 -17.21 25.99
C PRO A 140 20.59 -17.97 24.65
N PRO A 141 21.73 -18.45 24.11
CA PRO A 141 21.75 -19.25 22.90
C PRO A 141 20.89 -20.52 23.05
N GLY A 142 20.06 -20.84 22.05
CA GLY A 142 19.22 -22.03 22.10
C GLY A 142 18.30 -22.19 20.90
N ARG A 143 17.39 -23.18 20.97
CA ARG A 143 16.39 -23.47 19.92
C ARG A 143 14.95 -23.43 20.46
N SER A 144 14.76 -22.84 21.63
CA SER A 144 13.43 -22.69 22.22
C SER A 144 12.61 -21.64 21.47
N LYS A 145 11.30 -21.55 21.71
CA LYS A 145 10.42 -20.62 20.98
C LYS A 145 10.89 -19.16 21.06
N GLN A 146 11.32 -18.71 22.23
CA GLN A 146 11.89 -17.37 22.46
C GLN A 146 13.19 -17.10 21.67
N ASN A 147 13.82 -18.12 21.07
CA ASN A 147 15.01 -17.95 20.23
C ASN A 147 14.68 -17.74 18.75
N LEU A 148 13.40 -17.69 18.37
CA LEU A 148 12.94 -17.62 16.97
C LEU A 148 12.21 -16.32 16.63
N PHE A 149 12.01 -15.46 17.62
CA PHE A 149 11.44 -14.13 17.47
C PHE A 149 11.95 -13.20 18.58
N ALA A 150 11.81 -11.90 18.37
CA ALA A 150 11.97 -10.87 19.38
C ALA A 150 10.59 -10.36 19.76
N GLU A 151 10.35 -10.12 21.06
CA GLU A 151 9.08 -9.53 21.51
C GLU A 151 8.85 -8.15 20.89
N GLU A 152 7.58 -7.78 20.74
CA GLU A 152 7.20 -6.47 20.25
C GLU A 152 7.79 -5.37 21.13
N LYS A 153 8.51 -4.44 20.50
CA LYS A 153 9.21 -3.38 21.21
C LYS A 153 9.07 -2.06 20.46
N ALA A 154 8.83 -1.00 21.23
CA ALA A 154 8.95 0.37 20.78
C ALA A 154 10.32 0.94 21.18
N PHE A 155 10.89 1.79 20.33
CA PHE A 155 12.21 2.36 20.54
C PHE A 155 12.13 3.85 20.86
N ALA A 156 13.08 4.30 21.67
CA ALA A 156 13.35 5.72 21.84
C ALA A 156 14.00 6.27 20.58
N ASP A 157 14.00 7.59 20.45
CA ASP A 157 14.62 8.26 19.30
C ASP A 157 16.14 8.02 19.29
N GLY A 158 16.71 7.79 18.11
CA GLY A 158 18.13 7.53 17.95
C GLY A 158 18.45 6.35 17.05
N LEU A 159 19.66 5.81 17.22
CA LEU A 159 20.14 4.64 16.48
C LEU A 159 20.06 3.41 17.38
N HIS A 160 19.43 2.37 16.87
CA HIS A 160 19.35 1.06 17.52
C HIS A 160 19.84 -0.02 16.57
N THR A 161 20.46 -1.06 17.11
CA THR A 161 20.93 -2.22 16.33
C THR A 161 20.30 -3.50 16.89
N PHE A 162 19.47 -4.16 16.08
CA PHE A 162 19.07 -5.54 16.32
C PHE A 162 20.15 -6.48 15.82
N THR A 163 20.49 -7.52 16.57
CA THR A 163 21.45 -8.54 16.14
C THR A 163 20.87 -9.94 16.32
N VAL A 164 21.00 -10.78 15.30
CA VAL A 164 20.73 -12.22 15.35
C VAL A 164 22.00 -12.99 15.04
N VAL A 165 22.31 -13.99 15.88
CA VAL A 165 23.41 -14.93 15.68
C VAL A 165 22.84 -16.32 15.54
N VAL A 166 23.18 -16.99 14.45
CA VAL A 166 22.78 -18.37 14.16
C VAL A 166 24.02 -19.24 14.09
N THR A 167 24.03 -20.35 14.82
CA THR A 167 25.15 -21.31 14.82
C THR A 167 24.68 -22.68 14.34
N ASP A 168 25.48 -23.33 13.49
CA ASP A 168 25.26 -24.71 13.05
C ASP A 168 26.13 -25.74 13.79
N ASP A 169 25.93 -27.02 13.46
CA ASP A 169 26.65 -28.17 13.99
C ASP A 169 28.13 -28.24 13.57
N ALA A 170 28.57 -27.38 12.64
CA ALA A 170 29.96 -27.17 12.28
C ALA A 170 30.59 -25.96 13.02
N ASN A 171 29.89 -25.40 14.02
CA ASN A 171 30.24 -24.18 14.73
C ASN A 171 30.44 -22.95 13.83
N GLN A 172 29.89 -22.97 12.60
CA GLN A 172 29.87 -21.79 11.75
C GLN A 172 28.78 -20.86 12.24
N GLN A 173 29.11 -19.57 12.33
CA GLN A 173 28.18 -18.55 12.76
C GLN A 173 27.79 -17.65 11.59
N ARG A 174 26.50 -17.33 11.53
CA ARG A 174 25.98 -16.22 10.72
C ARG A 174 25.49 -15.15 11.66
N VAL A 175 26.04 -13.95 11.51
CA VAL A 175 25.60 -12.74 12.20
C VAL A 175 24.81 -11.88 11.23
N MET A 176 23.66 -11.41 11.69
CA MET A 176 22.75 -10.53 10.97
C MET A 176 22.49 -9.31 11.85
N SER A 177 22.57 -8.12 11.27
CA SER A 177 22.37 -6.85 11.96
C SER A 177 21.33 -5.99 11.24
N VAL A 178 20.42 -5.40 12.01
CA VAL A 178 19.42 -4.45 11.52
C VAL A 178 19.66 -3.14 12.22
N ARG A 179 20.01 -2.09 11.48
CA ARG A 179 20.16 -0.75 12.04
C ARG A 179 18.87 0.02 11.84
N LEU A 180 18.29 0.44 12.96
CA LEU A 180 17.09 1.25 13.01
C LEU A 180 17.49 2.68 13.34
N ARG A 181 17.21 3.61 12.43
CA ARG A 181 17.21 5.03 12.71
C ARG A 181 15.80 5.44 13.11
N VAL A 182 15.58 5.55 14.41
CA VAL A 182 14.32 5.96 15.00
C VAL A 182 14.22 7.47 14.95
N VAL A 183 13.33 7.97 14.09
CA VAL A 183 13.17 9.40 13.82
C VAL A 183 12.27 10.03 14.89
N PRO A 184 12.75 11.07 15.61
CA PRO A 184 11.95 11.78 16.60
C PRO A 184 10.81 12.56 15.94
N PHE A 185 9.71 12.71 16.67
CA PHE A 185 8.69 13.70 16.30
C PHE A 185 9.16 15.10 16.66
N VAL A 186 9.04 16.03 15.71
CA VAL A 186 9.27 17.44 15.98
C VAL A 186 8.07 17.98 16.74
N ALA A 187 8.33 18.69 17.84
CA ALA A 187 7.25 19.32 18.62
C ALA A 187 6.44 20.29 17.73
N PRO A 188 5.10 20.32 17.82
CA PRO A 188 4.25 21.08 16.89
C PRO A 188 4.61 22.57 16.75
N GLU A 189 5.12 23.20 17.81
CA GLU A 189 5.58 24.59 17.80
C GLU A 189 6.84 24.84 16.95
N ASN A 190 7.62 23.78 16.67
CA ASN A 190 8.84 23.83 15.87
C ASN A 190 8.64 23.24 14.46
N GLN A 191 7.46 22.73 14.16
CA GLN A 191 7.12 22.22 12.83
C GLN A 191 6.86 23.37 11.86
N LEU A 192 7.25 23.15 10.61
CA LEU A 192 6.84 23.95 9.46
C LEU A 192 5.34 23.72 9.19
N ASP A 193 4.69 24.68 8.51
CA ASP A 193 3.24 24.67 8.39
C ASP A 193 2.73 23.59 7.43
N ILE A 194 3.27 23.51 6.21
CA ILE A 194 2.79 22.58 5.20
C ILE A 194 3.92 22.07 4.31
N MET A 195 3.88 20.78 4.00
CA MET A 195 4.62 20.18 2.89
C MET A 195 3.64 19.81 1.79
N VAL A 196 3.97 20.13 0.54
CA VAL A 196 3.18 19.77 -0.64
C VAL A 196 3.89 18.64 -1.38
N LEU A 197 3.22 17.51 -1.51
CA LEU A 197 3.73 16.33 -2.18
C LEU A 197 2.99 16.15 -3.51
N ASP A 198 3.67 16.48 -4.60
CA ASP A 198 3.19 16.16 -5.95
C ASP A 198 3.53 14.71 -6.26
N GLN A 199 2.52 13.86 -6.25
CA GLN A 199 2.66 12.46 -6.62
C GLN A 199 1.83 12.14 -7.85
N VAL A 200 1.59 13.10 -8.74
CA VAL A 200 0.93 12.82 -10.01
C VAL A 200 1.99 12.83 -11.11
N VAL A 201 2.12 11.69 -11.79
CA VAL A 201 3.00 11.57 -12.96
C VAL A 201 2.25 12.08 -14.19
N ASP A 202 2.63 13.25 -14.69
CA ASP A 202 1.89 13.96 -15.74
C ASP A 202 2.73 14.64 -16.83
N ASP A 203 4.02 14.34 -16.91
CA ASP A 203 4.82 14.69 -18.08
C ASP A 203 4.20 14.12 -19.36
N ASP A 204 3.91 14.99 -20.33
CA ASP A 204 3.36 14.65 -21.66
C ASP A 204 1.99 13.92 -21.65
N VAL A 205 1.19 14.04 -20.58
CA VAL A 205 -0.12 13.35 -20.50
C VAL A 205 -1.24 14.23 -21.06
N GLN A 206 -1.99 13.75 -22.05
CA GLN A 206 -3.00 14.52 -22.79
C GLN A 206 -4.47 14.16 -22.51
N ASN A 207 -4.81 13.85 -21.26
CA ASN A 207 -6.11 13.25 -20.96
C ASN A 207 -7.23 14.26 -20.64
N TRP A 208 -6.92 15.52 -20.34
CA TRP A 208 -7.88 16.60 -20.05
C TRP A 208 -7.73 17.78 -21.03
N PRO A 209 -7.99 17.60 -22.34
CA PRO A 209 -7.83 18.67 -23.30
C PRO A 209 -8.90 19.75 -23.13
N ASP A 210 -8.50 21.02 -23.23
CA ASP A 210 -9.45 22.12 -23.35
C ASP A 210 -10.08 22.20 -24.75
N GLN A 211 -10.89 23.24 -25.00
CA GLN A 211 -11.56 23.45 -26.28
C GLN A 211 -10.60 23.57 -27.48
N SER A 212 -9.36 24.00 -27.24
CA SER A 212 -8.32 24.11 -28.28
C SER A 212 -7.54 22.80 -28.46
N GLY A 213 -7.81 21.78 -27.64
CA GLY A 213 -7.07 20.53 -27.61
C GLY A 213 -5.84 20.56 -26.69
N GLU A 214 -5.61 21.65 -25.95
CA GLU A 214 -4.43 21.79 -25.08
C GLU A 214 -4.61 20.95 -23.82
N PRO A 215 -3.63 20.09 -23.45
CA PRO A 215 -3.75 19.18 -22.34
C PRO A 215 -3.65 19.91 -21.00
N ARG A 216 -4.79 20.12 -20.33
CA ARG A 216 -4.83 20.89 -19.07
C ARG A 216 -4.28 20.13 -17.88
N ASN A 217 -4.10 18.82 -17.98
CA ASN A 217 -3.51 18.00 -16.92
C ASN A 217 -1.98 17.87 -17.00
N ASP A 218 -1.33 18.62 -17.89
CA ASP A 218 0.12 18.75 -17.95
C ASP A 218 0.64 19.55 -16.74
N GLN A 219 1.86 19.23 -16.30
CA GLN A 219 2.48 19.82 -15.11
C GLN A 219 2.54 21.35 -15.17
N VAL A 220 2.71 21.93 -16.37
CA VAL A 220 2.79 23.38 -16.56
C VAL A 220 1.50 24.06 -16.10
N TYR A 221 0.35 23.40 -16.27
CA TYR A 221 -0.93 23.94 -15.82
C TYR A 221 -1.29 23.48 -14.40
N ARG A 222 -1.12 22.19 -14.08
CA ARG A 222 -1.50 21.68 -12.75
C ARG A 222 -0.63 22.26 -11.64
N ASN A 223 0.69 22.30 -11.82
CA ASN A 223 1.58 22.82 -10.78
C ASN A 223 1.39 24.32 -10.61
N ALA A 224 1.23 25.06 -11.72
CA ALA A 224 0.86 26.48 -11.70
C ALA A 224 -0.46 26.73 -10.96
N TRP A 225 -1.43 25.82 -11.03
CA TRP A 225 -2.65 25.96 -10.25
C TRP A 225 -2.41 25.86 -8.75
N TRP A 226 -1.59 24.91 -8.30
CA TRP A 226 -1.24 24.68 -6.89
C TRP A 226 -0.37 25.78 -6.25
N HIS A 227 0.35 26.58 -7.06
CA HIS A 227 1.13 27.72 -6.58
C HIS A 227 0.32 28.74 -5.77
N PHE A 228 -1.01 28.74 -5.87
CA PHE A 228 -1.86 29.57 -4.98
C PHE A 228 -1.64 29.29 -3.49
N LEU A 229 -1.07 28.13 -3.13
CA LEU A 229 -0.69 27.80 -1.76
C LEU A 229 0.47 28.68 -1.28
N ALA A 230 1.37 29.12 -2.16
CA ALA A 230 2.48 30.01 -1.82
C ALA A 230 2.21 31.48 -2.15
N ASP A 231 1.35 31.74 -3.14
CA ASP A 231 1.21 33.07 -3.72
C ASP A 231 0.02 33.87 -3.17
N GLY A 232 0.30 35.11 -2.76
CA GLY A 232 -0.70 36.16 -2.57
C GLY A 232 -1.76 35.88 -1.50
N VAL A 233 -2.92 36.54 -1.67
CA VAL A 233 -4.08 36.41 -0.78
C VAL A 233 -4.65 35.01 -0.89
N GLY A 234 -4.71 34.34 0.25
CA GLY A 234 -5.23 32.99 0.39
C GLY A 234 -4.19 31.87 0.26
N GLY A 235 -2.90 32.20 0.17
CA GLY A 235 -1.80 31.23 0.38
C GLY A 235 -1.56 30.94 1.87
N VAL A 236 -0.78 29.91 2.16
CA VAL A 236 -0.35 29.54 3.52
C VAL A 236 0.80 30.47 3.95
N ALA A 237 0.73 31.01 5.16
CA ALA A 237 1.80 31.84 5.69
C ALA A 237 3.09 31.00 5.89
N GLY A 238 4.25 31.58 5.58
CA GLY A 238 5.55 30.96 5.87
C GLY A 238 5.97 29.79 4.96
N ILE A 239 5.11 29.38 4.03
CA ILE A 239 5.47 28.40 3.00
C ILE A 239 6.55 28.97 2.07
N ASP A 240 7.53 28.15 1.74
CA ASP A 240 8.55 28.39 0.73
C ASP A 240 8.42 27.27 -0.31
N TRP A 241 7.92 27.60 -1.50
CA TRP A 241 7.62 26.58 -2.51
C TRP A 241 8.83 25.73 -2.89
N GLU A 242 10.03 26.32 -2.98
CA GLU A 242 11.25 25.57 -3.37
C GLU A 242 11.70 24.57 -2.29
N ARG A 243 11.36 24.85 -1.02
CA ARG A 243 11.69 24.01 0.13
C ARG A 243 10.59 22.98 0.42
N ASP A 244 9.34 23.43 0.38
CA ASP A 244 8.18 22.73 0.93
C ASP A 244 7.42 21.90 -0.11
N TRP A 245 7.66 22.14 -1.41
CA TRP A 245 7.10 21.34 -2.49
C TRP A 245 8.08 20.27 -2.97
N VAL A 246 7.60 19.03 -3.09
CA VAL A 246 8.38 17.89 -3.55
C VAL A 246 7.66 17.14 -4.66
N ASP A 247 8.36 17.01 -5.78
CA ASP A 247 7.92 16.30 -6.97
C ASP A 247 8.05 14.77 -6.87
N HIS A 248 7.27 14.05 -7.67
CA HIS A 248 7.14 12.59 -7.69
C HIS A 248 8.46 11.85 -7.96
N VAL A 249 9.40 12.51 -8.63
CA VAL A 249 10.74 11.97 -8.94
C VAL A 249 11.72 12.00 -7.77
N ARG A 250 11.41 12.75 -6.70
CA ARG A 250 12.25 12.83 -5.51
C ARG A 250 11.78 11.82 -4.48
N GLY A 251 12.73 11.10 -3.89
CA GLY A 251 12.44 10.24 -2.74
C GLY A 251 12.20 11.11 -1.51
N VAL A 252 11.14 10.82 -0.77
CA VAL A 252 10.79 11.49 0.48
C VAL A 252 10.98 10.50 1.61
N LYS A 253 11.79 10.86 2.60
CA LYS A 253 11.99 10.03 3.77
C LYS A 253 11.01 10.39 4.87
N TYR A 254 10.81 9.46 5.79
CA TYR A 254 10.04 9.72 7.00
C TYR A 254 10.63 10.88 7.84
N SER A 255 11.96 11.07 7.78
CA SER A 255 12.59 12.21 8.44
C SER A 255 12.28 13.58 7.80
N ASP A 256 11.82 13.64 6.56
CA ASP A 256 11.47 14.89 5.89
C ASP A 256 10.07 15.37 6.33
N VAL A 257 9.11 14.45 6.36
CA VAL A 257 7.67 14.71 6.57
C VAL A 257 7.29 15.03 8.01
N VAL A 258 7.99 14.47 9.02
CA VAL A 258 7.69 14.74 10.44
C VAL A 258 7.99 16.17 10.87
N ASN A 259 8.69 16.94 10.03
CA ASN A 259 8.96 18.36 10.27
C ASN A 259 7.75 19.25 9.98
N TYR A 260 6.63 18.72 9.48
CA TYR A 260 5.49 19.50 9.02
C TYR A 260 4.19 19.17 9.76
N LYS A 261 3.43 20.22 10.10
CA LYS A 261 2.11 20.11 10.72
C LYS A 261 1.08 19.50 9.77
N VAL A 262 1.21 19.79 8.47
CA VAL A 262 0.29 19.32 7.43
C VAL A 262 1.08 18.75 6.26
N LEU A 263 0.67 17.58 5.77
CA LEU A 263 1.05 17.08 4.44
C LEU A 263 -0.15 17.22 3.51
N LEU A 264 -0.02 18.01 2.45
CA LEU A 264 -0.95 17.99 1.34
C LEU A 264 -0.33 17.14 0.23
N CYS A 265 -0.92 15.98 -0.04
CA CYS A 265 -0.46 15.07 -1.07
C CYS A 265 -1.53 14.98 -2.16
N TYR A 266 -1.22 15.50 -3.34
CA TYR A 266 -2.05 15.24 -4.52
C TYR A 266 -1.43 14.12 -5.34
N ALA A 267 -2.18 13.04 -5.51
CA ALA A 267 -1.66 11.77 -5.98
C ALA A 267 -2.56 11.13 -7.03
N LYS A 268 -1.95 10.35 -7.92
CA LYS A 268 -2.65 9.49 -8.88
C LYS A 268 -1.83 8.24 -9.09
N ALA A 269 -2.38 7.09 -8.71
CA ALA A 269 -1.67 5.82 -8.71
C ALA A 269 -0.82 5.59 -9.98
N ASN A 270 0.48 5.48 -9.78
CA ASN A 270 1.47 5.26 -10.82
C ASN A 270 2.70 4.54 -10.25
N GLY A 271 3.36 3.72 -11.07
CA GLY A 271 4.58 3.03 -10.68
C GLY A 271 5.76 3.95 -10.37
N GLY A 272 5.79 5.18 -10.91
CA GLY A 272 6.86 6.16 -10.76
C GLY A 272 6.76 7.08 -9.55
N GLN A 273 5.76 6.91 -8.68
CA GLN A 273 5.61 7.71 -7.46
C GLN A 273 6.58 7.21 -6.39
N ARG A 274 7.74 7.84 -6.27
CA ARG A 274 8.81 7.37 -5.36
C ARG A 274 8.44 7.45 -3.89
N MET A 275 7.61 8.42 -3.52
CA MET A 275 6.99 8.52 -2.21
C MET A 275 6.33 7.18 -1.89
N PHE A 276 5.42 6.69 -2.74
CA PHE A 276 4.70 5.45 -2.48
C PHE A 276 5.52 4.16 -2.59
N GLU A 277 6.75 4.18 -3.11
CA GLU A 277 7.61 2.98 -3.11
C GLU A 277 7.88 2.49 -1.69
N ASP A 278 8.10 3.42 -0.75
CA ASP A 278 8.36 3.10 0.65
C ASP A 278 7.06 2.91 1.45
N PHE A 279 5.91 3.26 0.87
CA PHE A 279 4.67 3.53 1.61
C PHE A 279 3.46 2.70 1.20
N ARG A 280 3.60 1.90 0.14
CA ARG A 280 2.59 0.92 -0.29
C ARG A 280 3.03 -0.48 0.10
N ALA A 281 2.07 -1.35 0.35
CA ALA A 281 2.37 -2.78 0.44
C ALA A 281 2.97 -3.25 -0.90
N VAL A 282 4.13 -3.91 -0.84
CA VAL A 282 4.67 -4.63 -2.00
C VAL A 282 3.80 -5.85 -2.24
N ASN A 283 3.62 -6.27 -3.49
CA ASN A 283 2.75 -7.40 -3.81
C ASN A 283 3.10 -8.63 -2.96
N ASP A 284 2.15 -9.05 -2.13
CA ASP A 284 2.25 -10.20 -1.23
C ASP A 284 3.29 -10.04 -0.08
N ASN A 285 3.81 -8.83 0.10
CA ASN A 285 4.65 -8.39 1.20
C ASN A 285 3.97 -7.25 1.95
N ASP A 286 3.57 -7.54 3.17
CA ASP A 286 3.02 -6.53 4.06
C ASP A 286 4.14 -5.55 4.42
N GLN A 287 4.12 -4.36 3.83
CA GLN A 287 5.04 -3.27 4.17
C GLN A 287 4.21 -2.15 4.79
N PHE A 288 4.73 -1.57 5.86
CA PHE A 288 3.99 -0.63 6.68
C PHE A 288 3.86 0.74 6.05
N VAL A 289 2.65 1.28 6.21
CA VAL A 289 2.33 2.65 5.86
C VAL A 289 2.70 3.55 7.06
N TRP A 290 3.91 4.13 7.03
CA TRP A 290 4.39 5.19 7.93
C TRP A 290 3.39 6.35 8.16
N LEU A 291 2.39 6.51 7.27
CA LEU A 291 1.29 7.46 7.46
C LEU A 291 0.60 7.22 8.80
N THR A 292 0.51 5.99 9.31
CA THR A 292 -0.11 5.73 10.61
C THR A 292 0.60 6.52 11.73
N PRO A 293 1.93 6.36 11.95
CA PRO A 293 2.66 7.17 12.91
C PRO A 293 2.59 8.68 12.65
N TYR A 294 2.66 9.11 11.38
CA TYR A 294 2.54 10.52 11.03
C TYR A 294 1.17 11.08 11.42
N GLN A 295 0.09 10.42 11.03
CA GLN A 295 -1.27 10.84 11.34
C GLN A 295 -1.51 10.82 12.84
N GLN A 296 -0.96 9.86 13.58
CA GLN A 296 -1.14 9.81 15.04
C GLN A 296 -0.35 10.89 15.78
N ARG A 297 0.83 11.31 15.29
CA ARG A 297 1.77 12.09 16.11
C ARG A 297 2.51 13.20 15.40
N GLY A 298 2.65 13.11 14.08
CA GLY A 298 3.30 14.11 13.25
C GLY A 298 2.38 15.28 12.91
N GLY A 299 1.20 15.00 12.36
CA GLY A 299 0.31 16.07 11.91
C GLY A 299 -0.92 15.58 11.16
N ASN A 300 -1.48 16.46 10.34
CA ASN A 300 -2.67 16.19 9.54
C ASN A 300 -2.29 15.85 8.09
N LEU A 301 -2.94 14.84 7.54
CA LEU A 301 -2.85 14.45 6.14
C LEU A 301 -4.05 15.03 5.37
N PHE A 302 -3.77 15.66 4.25
CA PHE A 302 -4.73 15.99 3.21
C PHE A 302 -4.34 15.27 1.92
N LEU A 303 -4.96 14.12 1.66
CA LEU A 303 -4.75 13.37 0.43
C LEU A 303 -5.83 13.73 -0.58
N VAL A 304 -5.44 14.10 -1.80
CA VAL A 304 -6.37 14.40 -2.88
C VAL A 304 -5.93 13.73 -4.19
N GLY A 305 -6.85 13.57 -5.13
CA GLY A 305 -6.56 13.09 -6.49
C GLY A 305 -7.42 11.89 -6.89
N GLY A 306 -7.64 11.75 -8.20
CA GLY A 306 -8.29 10.56 -8.75
C GLY A 306 -7.33 9.38 -8.74
N SER A 307 -7.76 8.22 -8.25
CA SER A 307 -6.89 7.09 -7.92
C SER A 307 -5.82 7.41 -6.87
N SER A 308 -6.07 8.37 -5.95
CA SER A 308 -5.11 8.71 -4.90
C SER A 308 -5.01 7.58 -3.87
N MET A 309 -6.15 7.01 -3.46
CA MET A 309 -6.22 5.89 -2.51
C MET A 309 -5.72 4.59 -3.11
N GLU A 310 -5.89 4.40 -4.42
CA GLU A 310 -5.29 3.30 -5.17
C GLU A 310 -3.76 3.26 -5.01
N SER A 311 -3.10 4.41 -4.79
CA SER A 311 -1.65 4.49 -4.58
C SER A 311 -1.18 3.72 -3.34
N PHE A 312 -2.09 3.42 -2.39
CA PHE A 312 -1.82 2.63 -1.19
C PHE A 312 -2.17 1.14 -1.34
N LEU A 313 -2.71 0.73 -2.48
CA LEU A 313 -3.02 -0.67 -2.75
C LEU A 313 -1.82 -1.39 -3.37
N GLU A 314 -1.78 -2.71 -3.22
CA GLU A 314 -0.86 -3.55 -3.99
C GLU A 314 -1.12 -3.35 -5.49
N ASN A 315 -0.08 -3.38 -6.31
CA ASN A 315 -0.25 -3.23 -7.75
C ASN A 315 -0.75 -4.55 -8.37
N LYS A 316 -2.07 -4.78 -8.30
CA LYS A 316 -2.75 -5.94 -8.89
C LYS A 316 -3.72 -5.51 -9.99
N ALA A 317 -3.52 -6.05 -11.20
CA ALA A 317 -4.30 -5.70 -12.39
C ALA A 317 -5.71 -6.33 -12.44
N ASN A 318 -6.05 -7.24 -11.53
CA ASN A 318 -7.27 -8.04 -11.55
C ASN A 318 -8.14 -7.82 -10.30
N TYR A 319 -8.09 -6.63 -9.71
CA TYR A 319 -8.99 -6.28 -8.61
C TYR A 319 -10.46 -6.23 -9.06
N MET A 320 -11.33 -6.73 -8.19
CA MET A 320 -12.76 -6.59 -8.26
C MET A 320 -13.27 -5.54 -7.28
N ILE A 321 -14.19 -4.70 -7.75
CA ILE A 321 -14.72 -3.55 -7.01
C ILE A 321 -16.18 -3.78 -6.61
N PRO A 322 -16.61 -3.29 -5.43
CA PRO A 322 -15.80 -2.58 -4.43
C PRO A 322 -14.79 -3.52 -3.75
N ILE A 323 -13.61 -3.00 -3.42
CA ILE A 323 -12.63 -3.72 -2.59
C ILE A 323 -13.06 -3.55 -1.14
N VAL A 324 -13.45 -4.63 -0.48
CA VAL A 324 -13.81 -4.63 0.94
C VAL A 324 -12.55 -4.96 1.74
N PHE A 325 -12.12 -4.05 2.62
CA PHE A 325 -10.89 -4.25 3.38
C PHE A 325 -11.03 -5.33 4.45
N LYS A 326 -12.16 -5.35 5.17
CA LYS A 326 -12.43 -6.34 6.22
C LYS A 326 -13.11 -7.60 5.68
N THR A 327 -12.47 -8.28 4.73
CA THR A 327 -12.96 -9.56 4.18
C THR A 327 -11.89 -10.64 4.25
N ARG A 328 -12.32 -11.89 4.43
CA ARG A 328 -11.46 -13.08 4.29
C ARG A 328 -11.39 -13.57 2.84
N GLU A 329 -12.27 -13.07 1.97
CA GLU A 329 -12.26 -13.39 0.55
C GLU A 329 -11.02 -12.77 -0.09
N GLU A 330 -10.08 -13.60 -0.53
CA GLU A 330 -8.92 -13.12 -1.28
C GLU A 330 -9.22 -13.12 -2.78
N ARG A 331 -9.77 -14.24 -3.28
CA ARG A 331 -9.95 -14.50 -4.70
C ARG A 331 -11.35 -14.98 -5.05
N LEU A 332 -11.82 -14.56 -6.22
CA LEU A 332 -13.03 -15.08 -6.85
C LEU A 332 -12.69 -15.57 -8.26
N THR A 333 -13.21 -16.75 -8.63
CA THR A 333 -13.05 -17.27 -9.99
C THR A 333 -14.33 -17.07 -10.77
N VAL A 334 -14.24 -16.33 -11.88
CA VAL A 334 -15.36 -16.09 -12.81
C VAL A 334 -14.93 -16.54 -14.20
N ASN A 335 -15.68 -17.46 -14.81
CA ASN A 335 -15.35 -18.03 -16.13
C ASN A 335 -13.92 -18.58 -16.25
N GLY A 336 -13.38 -19.14 -15.17
CA GLY A 336 -12.02 -19.70 -15.12
C GLY A 336 -10.90 -18.68 -14.88
N GLN A 337 -11.21 -17.37 -14.86
CA GLN A 337 -10.25 -16.33 -14.50
C GLN A 337 -10.34 -16.02 -13.00
N SER A 338 -9.19 -15.93 -12.33
CA SER A 338 -9.08 -15.57 -10.92
C SER A 338 -8.90 -14.06 -10.75
N PHE A 339 -9.72 -13.46 -9.91
CA PHE A 339 -9.72 -12.04 -9.59
C PHE A 339 -9.46 -11.83 -8.10
N VAL A 340 -8.90 -10.68 -7.76
CA VAL A 340 -8.62 -10.29 -6.37
C VAL A 340 -9.82 -9.51 -5.84
N VAL A 341 -10.51 -10.03 -4.84
CA VAL A 341 -11.71 -9.41 -4.26
C VAL A 341 -11.46 -8.84 -2.87
N GLY A 342 -10.26 -9.04 -2.32
CA GLY A 342 -9.85 -8.55 -1.02
C GLY A 342 -8.41 -8.95 -0.74
N PHE A 343 -7.97 -8.76 0.49
CA PHE A 343 -6.56 -8.94 0.86
C PHE A 343 -6.27 -10.29 1.52
N GLY A 344 -7.32 -11.03 1.90
CA GLY A 344 -7.17 -12.34 2.55
C GLY A 344 -6.61 -12.26 3.97
N THR A 345 -5.87 -13.30 4.34
CA THR A 345 -5.29 -13.46 5.67
C THR A 345 -3.80 -13.77 5.59
N ARG A 346 -3.05 -13.46 6.65
CA ARG A 346 -1.65 -13.85 6.81
C ARG A 346 -1.49 -14.70 8.07
N LYS A 347 -0.62 -15.72 7.98
CA LYS A 347 -0.10 -16.44 9.15
C LYS A 347 1.17 -15.72 9.65
N MET A 348 1.16 -15.28 10.90
CA MET A 348 2.28 -14.64 11.57
C MET A 348 3.31 -15.69 12.05
N PRO A 349 4.53 -15.28 12.43
CA PRO A 349 5.57 -16.20 12.92
C PRO A 349 5.16 -17.03 14.16
N ASP A 350 4.29 -16.48 15.01
CA ASP A 350 3.71 -17.15 16.18
C ASP A 350 2.52 -18.08 15.83
N GLU A 351 2.27 -18.28 14.54
CA GLU A 351 1.17 -19.04 13.94
C GLU A 351 -0.22 -18.42 14.00
N THR A 352 -0.37 -17.21 14.54
CA THR A 352 -1.66 -16.50 14.53
C THR A 352 -2.05 -16.13 13.11
N ILE A 353 -3.35 -16.15 12.81
CA ILE A 353 -3.89 -15.77 11.50
C ILE A 353 -4.61 -14.43 11.63
N VAL A 354 -4.12 -13.42 10.91
CA VAL A 354 -4.66 -12.06 10.92
C VAL A 354 -5.22 -11.68 9.55
N GLN A 355 -6.22 -10.80 9.51
CA GLN A 355 -6.70 -10.24 8.24
C GLN A 355 -5.70 -9.18 7.75
N ARG A 356 -5.35 -9.25 6.46
CA ARG A 356 -4.38 -8.34 5.85
C ARG A 356 -4.97 -6.93 5.68
N GLY A 357 -6.19 -6.84 5.17
CA GLY A 357 -6.88 -5.58 4.87
C GLY A 357 -6.91 -4.58 6.04
N PRO A 358 -7.39 -4.98 7.23
CA PRO A 358 -7.48 -4.09 8.38
C PRO A 358 -6.16 -3.57 8.95
N ASN A 359 -5.04 -4.26 8.66
CA ASN A 359 -3.75 -3.96 9.30
C ASN A 359 -2.80 -3.13 8.41
N MET A 360 -3.04 -3.09 7.09
CA MET A 360 -2.07 -2.52 6.15
C MET A 360 -2.60 -1.38 5.27
N TYR A 361 -3.91 -1.27 5.14
CA TYR A 361 -4.51 -0.44 4.12
C TYR A 361 -5.24 0.76 4.75
N PRO A 362 -5.80 1.68 3.94
CA PRO A 362 -6.57 2.82 4.44
C PRO A 362 -7.71 2.49 5.42
N TYR A 363 -8.06 1.22 5.61
CA TYR A 363 -8.87 0.77 6.75
C TYR A 363 -8.26 1.17 8.11
N ALA A 364 -6.95 0.98 8.31
CA ALA A 364 -6.27 1.27 9.56
C ALA A 364 -6.15 2.78 9.84
N THR A 365 -5.99 3.58 8.78
CA THR A 365 -5.62 5.00 8.87
C THR A 365 -6.70 5.96 8.44
N ALA A 366 -7.40 5.68 7.33
CA ALA A 366 -8.44 6.54 6.79
C ALA A 366 -9.85 6.17 7.28
N GLY A 367 -10.01 5.00 7.92
CA GLY A 367 -11.30 4.59 8.50
C GLY A 367 -12.31 4.06 7.49
N ILE A 368 -11.93 3.85 6.22
CA ILE A 368 -12.84 3.34 5.17
C ILE A 368 -13.01 1.83 5.30
N ALA A 369 -14.21 1.32 5.04
CA ALA A 369 -14.51 -0.10 5.00
C ALA A 369 -14.42 -0.69 3.58
N ALA A 370 -14.69 0.12 2.56
CA ALA A 370 -14.55 -0.27 1.16
C ALA A 370 -14.11 0.88 0.26
N LEU A 371 -13.45 0.53 -0.84
CA LEU A 371 -13.03 1.45 -1.90
C LEU A 371 -13.58 0.97 -3.25
N ASP A 372 -14.18 1.88 -4.01
CA ASP A 372 -14.69 1.64 -5.36
C ASP A 372 -14.38 2.85 -6.25
N TRP A 373 -14.60 2.72 -7.56
CA TRP A 373 -14.31 3.73 -8.56
C TRP A 373 -15.48 3.91 -9.50
N THR A 374 -15.56 5.10 -10.10
CA THR A 374 -16.58 5.44 -11.10
C THR A 374 -16.52 4.50 -12.31
N SER A 375 -15.42 4.52 -13.07
CA SER A 375 -15.29 3.79 -14.34
C SER A 375 -13.84 3.39 -14.67
N PRO A 376 -13.17 2.62 -13.80
CA PRO A 376 -11.76 2.32 -13.97
C PRO A 376 -11.52 1.40 -15.19
N ASN A 377 -10.40 1.65 -15.89
CA ASN A 377 -9.96 0.84 -17.04
C ASN A 377 -9.32 -0.50 -16.62
N THR A 378 -8.87 -0.62 -15.37
CA THR A 378 -8.02 -1.70 -14.89
C THR A 378 -8.66 -2.54 -13.80
N LYS A 379 -9.92 -2.28 -13.46
CA LYS A 379 -10.65 -2.98 -12.39
C LYS A 379 -11.91 -3.61 -12.94
N TYR A 380 -12.38 -4.65 -12.27
CA TYR A 380 -13.53 -5.46 -12.68
C TYR A 380 -14.66 -5.26 -11.68
N ILE A 381 -15.92 -5.31 -12.11
CA ILE A 381 -17.02 -5.32 -11.14
C ILE A 381 -17.13 -6.72 -10.54
N TYR A 382 -17.46 -6.81 -9.26
CA TYR A 382 -17.65 -8.08 -8.57
C TYR A 382 -18.54 -9.04 -9.37
N ASN A 383 -18.07 -10.29 -9.54
CA ASN A 383 -18.74 -11.35 -10.31
C ASN A 383 -18.98 -11.03 -11.80
N ARG A 384 -18.19 -10.12 -12.40
CA ARG A 384 -18.24 -9.78 -13.83
C ARG A 384 -16.90 -10.08 -14.51
N PRO A 385 -16.90 -10.65 -15.73
CA PRO A 385 -15.67 -10.92 -16.47
C PRO A 385 -15.12 -9.68 -17.20
N SER A 386 -15.90 -8.61 -17.30
CA SER A 386 -15.54 -7.38 -18.02
C SER A 386 -15.01 -6.32 -17.06
N VAL A 387 -14.05 -5.52 -17.53
CA VAL A 387 -13.59 -4.35 -16.80
C VAL A 387 -14.72 -3.34 -16.61
N ALA A 388 -14.70 -2.63 -15.48
CA ALA A 388 -15.79 -1.79 -15.00
C ALA A 388 -16.18 -0.70 -16.00
N ARG A 389 -15.24 -0.19 -16.82
CA ARG A 389 -15.53 0.81 -17.86
C ARG A 389 -16.67 0.44 -18.82
N PHE A 390 -16.89 -0.86 -19.04
CA PHE A 390 -17.94 -1.35 -19.94
C PHE A 390 -19.30 -1.49 -19.24
N ASP A 391 -19.28 -1.71 -17.94
CA ASP A 391 -20.50 -1.88 -17.13
C ASP A 391 -20.95 -0.55 -16.48
N ARG A 392 -20.02 0.40 -16.31
CA ARG A 392 -20.21 1.74 -15.75
C ARG A 392 -19.54 2.78 -16.66
N ASN A 393 -20.12 3.10 -17.80
CA ASN A 393 -19.55 4.06 -18.73
C ASN A 393 -19.51 5.49 -18.15
N VAL A 394 -18.33 6.12 -18.23
CA VAL A 394 -18.03 7.51 -17.86
C VAL A 394 -19.01 8.54 -18.40
N ASP A 395 -19.61 8.29 -19.56
CA ASP A 395 -20.59 9.21 -20.16
C ASP A 395 -21.77 9.45 -19.21
N CYS A 396 -22.05 8.49 -18.32
CA CYS A 396 -23.14 8.54 -17.34
C CYS A 396 -22.61 8.62 -15.90
N VAL A 397 -21.65 7.78 -15.50
CA VAL A 397 -21.21 7.67 -14.09
C VAL A 397 -20.09 8.64 -13.70
N GLY A 398 -19.46 9.31 -14.68
CA GLY A 398 -18.35 10.22 -14.43
C GLY A 398 -18.75 11.38 -13.53
N LEU A 399 -17.82 11.85 -12.71
CA LEU A 399 -18.09 12.89 -11.73
C LEU A 399 -18.16 14.27 -12.41
N LYS A 400 -19.33 14.92 -12.34
CA LYS A 400 -19.59 16.25 -12.95
C LYS A 400 -19.56 17.38 -11.94
N GLY A 401 -19.88 17.09 -10.69
CA GLY A 401 -19.80 18.05 -9.60
C GLY A 401 -19.62 17.37 -8.26
N LEU A 402 -19.34 18.18 -7.25
CA LEU A 402 -19.23 17.80 -5.85
C LEU A 402 -20.29 18.56 -5.08
N VAL A 403 -21.15 17.87 -4.35
CA VAL A 403 -22.16 18.47 -3.50
C VAL A 403 -21.65 18.43 -2.06
N LEU A 404 -21.57 19.61 -1.42
CA LEU A 404 -21.21 19.71 -0.02
C LEU A 404 -22.29 19.04 0.83
N ASP A 405 -21.90 18.09 1.68
CA ASP A 405 -22.83 17.37 2.53
C ASP A 405 -23.49 18.33 3.55
N SER A 406 -24.81 18.24 3.70
CA SER A 406 -25.57 19.17 4.54
C SER A 406 -25.28 18.97 6.03
N ASP A 407 -25.06 17.73 6.46
CA ASP A 407 -24.74 17.42 7.84
C ASP A 407 -23.31 17.89 8.15
N PHE A 408 -22.37 17.68 7.23
CA PHE A 408 -21.02 18.23 7.32
C PHE A 408 -21.02 19.76 7.43
N LYS A 409 -21.75 20.43 6.53
CA LYS A 409 -21.90 21.89 6.55
C LYS A 409 -22.43 22.38 7.91
N SER A 410 -23.40 21.67 8.48
CA SER A 410 -23.97 21.96 9.80
C SER A 410 -22.97 21.71 10.93
N ASN A 411 -22.32 20.55 10.95
CA ASN A 411 -21.38 20.12 11.99
C ASN A 411 -20.17 21.05 12.10
N HIS A 412 -19.72 21.61 10.97
CA HIS A 412 -18.55 22.48 10.89
C HIS A 412 -18.89 23.97 10.74
N LEU A 413 -20.16 24.36 10.89
CA LEU A 413 -20.64 25.74 10.84
C LEU A 413 -20.19 26.50 9.57
N ILE A 414 -20.18 25.81 8.43
CA ILE A 414 -19.72 26.39 7.16
C ILE A 414 -20.77 27.40 6.68
N GLY A 415 -20.40 28.68 6.78
CA GLY A 415 -21.26 29.79 6.37
C GLY A 415 -21.51 29.85 4.86
N PRO A 416 -22.56 30.56 4.42
CA PRO A 416 -22.85 30.74 3.00
C PRO A 416 -21.65 31.31 2.23
N GLY A 417 -21.27 30.66 1.13
CA GLY A 417 -20.19 31.12 0.24
C GLY A 417 -18.76 30.89 0.75
N VAL A 418 -18.59 30.29 1.94
CA VAL A 418 -17.27 29.87 2.45
C VAL A 418 -16.74 28.68 1.64
N VAL A 419 -17.59 27.66 1.50
CA VAL A 419 -17.44 26.55 0.55
C VAL A 419 -18.74 26.51 -0.25
N ALA A 420 -18.66 26.36 -1.57
CA ALA A 420 -19.86 26.27 -2.39
C ALA A 420 -20.65 24.99 -2.09
N ASP A 421 -21.98 25.09 -2.11
CA ASP A 421 -22.88 23.94 -1.92
C ASP A 421 -22.73 22.92 -3.05
N THR A 422 -22.35 23.39 -4.25
CA THR A 422 -22.00 22.53 -5.36
C THR A 422 -20.81 23.13 -6.11
N ILE A 423 -19.77 22.32 -6.31
CA ILE A 423 -18.60 22.66 -7.11
C ILE A 423 -18.68 21.85 -8.40
N LEU A 424 -18.94 22.52 -9.53
CA LEU A 424 -18.97 21.85 -10.83
C LEU A 424 -17.56 21.67 -11.40
N THR A 425 -17.44 20.77 -12.36
CA THR A 425 -16.24 20.62 -13.20
C THR A 425 -15.84 21.95 -13.85
N GLU A 426 -14.54 22.17 -14.02
CA GLU A 426 -13.97 23.39 -14.60
C GLU A 426 -14.41 23.52 -16.06
N PRO A 427 -15.20 24.56 -16.42
CA PRO A 427 -15.72 24.75 -17.77
C PRO A 427 -14.65 24.74 -18.87
N ALA A 428 -13.44 25.20 -18.57
CA ALA A 428 -12.34 25.18 -19.54
C ALA A 428 -11.85 23.76 -19.87
N ILE A 429 -11.95 22.83 -18.92
CA ILE A 429 -11.54 21.43 -19.06
C ILE A 429 -12.71 20.60 -19.58
N ASP A 430 -13.89 20.80 -19.01
CA ASP A 430 -15.11 20.07 -19.36
C ASP A 430 -16.03 20.89 -20.28
N TRP A 431 -15.42 21.39 -21.36
CA TRP A 431 -16.04 22.33 -22.29
C TRP A 431 -17.14 21.70 -23.15
N HIS A 432 -17.15 20.38 -23.30
CA HIS A 432 -18.15 19.66 -24.10
C HIS A 432 -19.57 19.84 -23.56
N ASP A 433 -19.72 20.01 -22.24
CA ASP A 433 -21.02 20.25 -21.61
C ASP A 433 -21.40 21.75 -21.56
N VAL A 434 -20.45 22.68 -21.79
CA VAL A 434 -20.64 24.15 -21.65
C VAL A 434 -20.77 24.89 -22.98
N VAL A 435 -19.98 24.51 -24.00
CA VAL A 435 -19.97 25.18 -25.32
C VAL A 435 -21.26 24.96 -26.08
N ASP A 436 -21.92 23.83 -25.83
CA ASP A 436 -23.24 23.60 -26.34
C ASP A 436 -24.25 24.30 -25.39
N ALA A 437 -24.52 25.60 -25.62
CA ALA A 437 -25.80 26.20 -25.21
C ALA A 437 -27.04 25.51 -25.85
N ALA A 438 -26.81 24.36 -26.53
CA ALA A 438 -27.71 23.37 -27.08
C ALA A 438 -27.42 21.92 -26.56
N ALA A 439 -26.70 21.72 -25.43
CA ALA A 439 -26.12 20.44 -24.96
C ALA A 439 -27.12 19.45 -24.36
N ASP A 440 -28.33 19.36 -24.90
CA ASP A 440 -29.29 18.27 -24.68
C ASP A 440 -28.74 16.87 -25.07
N THR A 441 -27.44 16.75 -25.32
CA THR A 441 -26.81 15.57 -25.91
C THR A 441 -25.79 15.00 -24.93
N MET A 442 -26.27 14.38 -23.85
CA MET A 442 -25.49 13.28 -23.25
C MET A 442 -25.28 12.22 -24.35
N ARG A 443 -24.25 12.39 -25.19
CA ARG A 443 -24.06 11.48 -26.32
C ARG A 443 -23.52 10.17 -25.78
N LEU A 444 -24.43 9.20 -25.67
CA LEU A 444 -24.09 7.83 -25.36
C LEU A 444 -23.09 7.29 -26.39
N PHE A 445 -22.27 6.31 -25.99
CA PHE A 445 -21.32 5.59 -26.85
C PHE A 445 -20.07 6.36 -27.29
N HIS A 446 -19.89 7.61 -26.85
CA HIS A 446 -18.74 8.39 -27.27
C HIS A 446 -17.52 8.20 -26.36
N LEU A 447 -17.72 7.78 -25.10
CA LEU A 447 -16.64 7.67 -24.11
C LEU A 447 -15.79 8.95 -24.10
N THR A 448 -16.41 10.11 -24.30
CA THR A 448 -15.67 11.38 -24.47
C THR A 448 -15.41 12.04 -23.14
N PHE A 449 -16.15 11.65 -22.11
CA PHE A 449 -15.95 12.20 -20.77
C PHE A 449 -14.60 11.72 -20.19
N PRO A 450 -13.70 12.64 -19.81
CA PRO A 450 -12.34 12.26 -19.44
C PRO A 450 -12.21 11.77 -17.99
N PHE A 451 -13.23 11.97 -17.15
CA PHE A 451 -13.19 11.66 -15.72
C PHE A 451 -13.67 10.24 -15.43
N ARG A 452 -12.73 9.33 -15.14
CA ARG A 452 -13.01 7.88 -15.03
C ARG A 452 -12.50 7.20 -13.77
N VAL A 453 -11.52 7.81 -13.12
CA VAL A 453 -10.71 7.17 -12.07
C VAL A 453 -11.01 7.74 -10.70
N ASP A 454 -12.17 8.38 -10.57
CA ASP A 454 -12.60 8.92 -9.29
C ASP A 454 -13.01 7.82 -8.35
N GLU A 455 -12.55 7.97 -7.11
CA GLU A 455 -12.71 7.04 -6.01
C GLU A 455 -13.83 7.51 -5.10
N PHE A 456 -14.69 6.58 -4.74
CA PHE A 456 -15.63 6.77 -3.66
C PHE A 456 -15.55 5.60 -2.69
N VAL A 457 -16.04 5.83 -1.49
CA VAL A 457 -15.81 4.92 -0.36
C VAL A 457 -17.13 4.54 0.29
N ASP A 458 -17.12 3.39 0.95
CA ASP A 458 -18.21 2.87 1.78
C ASP A 458 -19.59 2.73 1.10
N GLY A 459 -19.62 2.90 -0.22
CA GLY A 459 -20.77 2.66 -1.08
C GLY A 459 -20.80 1.23 -1.61
N ASN A 460 -21.98 0.61 -1.63
CA ASN A 460 -22.19 -0.66 -2.33
C ASN A 460 -22.98 -0.44 -3.62
N VAL A 461 -22.26 -0.21 -4.71
CA VAL A 461 -22.85 -0.03 -6.05
C VAL A 461 -22.69 -1.27 -6.94
N SER A 462 -22.41 -2.42 -6.34
CA SER A 462 -22.23 -3.70 -7.04
C SER A 462 -23.15 -4.76 -6.46
N SER A 463 -23.20 -5.94 -7.11
CA SER A 463 -23.93 -7.11 -6.59
C SER A 463 -23.13 -7.92 -5.56
N ARG A 464 -22.09 -7.34 -4.95
CA ARG A 464 -21.28 -8.03 -3.96
C ARG A 464 -22.11 -8.41 -2.72
N ALA A 465 -22.04 -9.69 -2.36
CA ALA A 465 -22.80 -10.25 -1.23
C ALA A 465 -22.14 -9.98 0.14
N THR A 466 -20.83 -9.79 0.17
CA THR A 466 -20.09 -9.42 1.38
C THR A 466 -20.59 -8.05 1.87
N PRO A 467 -21.08 -7.92 3.11
CA PRO A 467 -21.53 -6.63 3.62
C PRO A 467 -20.34 -5.68 3.81
N ILE A 468 -20.55 -4.41 3.49
CA ILE A 468 -19.64 -3.32 3.86
C ILE A 468 -20.03 -2.89 5.28
N ILE A 469 -19.14 -3.14 6.24
CA ILE A 469 -19.34 -2.74 7.64
C ILE A 469 -18.47 -1.52 7.88
N GLN A 470 -19.10 -0.34 7.87
CA GLN A 470 -18.45 0.93 8.16
C GLN A 470 -17.81 0.91 9.56
N GLN A 471 -16.76 1.71 9.74
CA GLN A 471 -16.00 1.73 10.98
C GLN A 471 -16.57 2.72 11.98
N GLU A 472 -16.60 2.31 13.24
CA GLU A 472 -16.99 3.16 14.36
C GLU A 472 -15.77 3.80 15.03
N CYS A 473 -15.90 5.07 15.42
CA CYS A 473 -14.88 5.86 16.11
C CYS A 473 -15.53 6.73 17.20
N GLU A 474 -14.88 6.82 18.36
CA GLU A 474 -15.40 7.55 19.53
C GLU A 474 -15.64 9.05 19.26
N ASN A 475 -14.73 9.69 18.53
CA ASN A 475 -14.80 11.12 18.22
C ASN A 475 -15.49 11.44 16.88
N GLY A 476 -15.90 10.41 16.15
CA GLY A 476 -16.55 10.57 14.87
C GLY A 476 -17.98 11.08 15.02
N PRO A 477 -18.46 12.02 14.18
CA PRO A 477 -19.87 12.36 14.13
C PRO A 477 -20.73 11.12 13.92
N GLY A 478 -21.79 10.98 14.72
CA GLY A 478 -22.65 9.78 14.71
C GLY A 478 -21.96 8.49 15.15
N GLY A 479 -20.76 8.57 15.74
CA GLY A 479 -19.94 7.40 16.12
C GLY A 479 -19.19 6.78 14.95
N MET A 480 -19.10 7.44 13.79
CA MET A 480 -18.51 6.89 12.57
C MET A 480 -17.10 7.45 12.31
N CYS A 481 -16.15 6.60 11.91
CA CYS A 481 -14.79 7.06 11.60
C CYS A 481 -14.71 8.01 10.41
N ILE A 482 -15.74 8.04 9.57
CA ILE A 482 -15.81 8.88 8.37
C ILE A 482 -17.02 9.78 8.47
N GLU A 483 -16.77 11.06 8.24
CA GLU A 483 -17.82 12.05 8.00
C GLU A 483 -17.74 12.50 6.53
N PRO A 484 -18.74 12.18 5.69
CA PRO A 484 -18.79 12.65 4.32
C PRO A 484 -18.73 14.18 4.24
N MET A 485 -17.81 14.72 3.43
CA MET A 485 -17.71 16.15 3.14
C MET A 485 -18.30 16.46 1.77
N PHE A 486 -17.93 15.66 0.77
CA PHE A 486 -18.41 15.82 -0.60
C PHE A 486 -19.01 14.53 -1.12
N SER A 487 -20.25 14.64 -1.56
CA SER A 487 -20.96 13.61 -2.31
C SER A 487 -20.89 13.91 -3.80
N GLY A 488 -20.84 12.87 -4.63
CA GLY A 488 -20.66 13.07 -6.06
C GLY A 488 -21.96 13.40 -6.79
N LEU A 489 -21.94 14.39 -7.68
CA LEU A 489 -22.96 14.61 -8.69
C LEU A 489 -22.49 13.97 -10.00
N SER A 490 -23.17 12.90 -10.42
CA SER A 490 -22.82 12.23 -11.68
C SER A 490 -23.16 13.12 -12.89
N ARG A 491 -22.49 12.90 -14.01
CA ARG A 491 -22.82 13.57 -15.28
C ARG A 491 -24.25 13.29 -15.72
N PHE A 492 -24.70 12.04 -15.60
CA PHE A 492 -26.08 11.65 -15.93
C PHE A 492 -27.10 12.45 -15.12
N ASP A 493 -26.91 12.53 -13.80
CA ASP A 493 -27.83 13.22 -12.90
C ASP A 493 -27.78 14.75 -13.07
N TYR A 494 -26.62 15.32 -13.41
CA TYR A 494 -26.52 16.74 -13.79
C TYR A 494 -27.38 17.05 -15.02
N ILE A 495 -27.23 16.26 -16.10
CA ILE A 495 -27.99 16.47 -17.34
C ILE A 495 -29.48 16.20 -17.13
N ARG A 496 -29.83 15.21 -16.30
CA ARG A 496 -31.21 14.97 -15.88
C ARG A 496 -31.83 16.20 -15.25
N ASN A 497 -31.19 16.71 -14.20
CA ASN A 497 -31.72 17.84 -13.43
C ASN A 497 -31.88 19.06 -14.33
N TYR A 498 -30.90 19.31 -15.22
CA TYR A 498 -31.01 20.36 -16.23
C TYR A 498 -32.26 20.18 -17.12
N ASN A 499 -32.48 18.99 -17.71
CA ASN A 499 -33.64 18.74 -18.58
C ASN A 499 -34.98 18.86 -17.84
N TRP A 500 -35.03 18.36 -16.60
CA TRP A 500 -36.24 18.45 -15.75
C TRP A 500 -36.60 19.89 -15.41
N GLU A 501 -35.61 20.71 -15.05
CA GLU A 501 -35.81 22.15 -14.80
C GLU A 501 -36.29 22.91 -16.05
N HIS A 502 -36.00 22.38 -17.24
CA HIS A 502 -36.45 22.92 -18.53
C HIS A 502 -37.71 22.23 -19.07
N GLY A 503 -38.40 21.44 -18.25
CA GLY A 503 -39.73 20.89 -18.53
C GLY A 503 -39.76 19.52 -19.20
N ASP A 504 -38.61 18.88 -19.45
CA ASP A 504 -38.54 17.51 -19.95
C ASP A 504 -38.48 16.51 -18.78
N THR A 505 -39.56 16.44 -17.99
CA THR A 505 -39.64 15.55 -16.81
C THR A 505 -39.63 14.06 -17.16
N ASP A 506 -39.73 13.70 -18.44
CA ASP A 506 -39.65 12.31 -18.93
C ASP A 506 -38.22 11.91 -19.33
N TRP A 507 -37.24 12.81 -19.21
CA TRP A 507 -35.83 12.45 -19.36
C TRP A 507 -35.45 11.36 -18.33
N PRO A 508 -34.71 10.30 -18.73
CA PRO A 508 -34.02 10.12 -20.01
C PRO A 508 -34.87 9.51 -21.14
N TYR A 509 -36.08 9.04 -20.85
CA TYR A 509 -36.90 8.26 -21.79
C TYR A 509 -37.51 9.07 -22.92
N SER A 510 -37.63 10.38 -22.74
CA SER A 510 -37.92 11.34 -23.82
C SER A 510 -36.87 11.30 -24.94
N ARG A 511 -35.64 10.84 -24.66
CA ARG A 511 -34.50 10.83 -25.59
C ARG A 511 -33.97 9.45 -25.91
N TYR A 512 -33.92 8.55 -24.93
CA TYR A 512 -33.27 7.26 -25.03
C TYR A 512 -34.20 6.12 -24.64
N THR A 513 -34.15 5.04 -25.42
CA THR A 513 -34.76 3.78 -25.01
C THR A 513 -33.96 3.12 -23.88
N ALA A 514 -34.59 2.23 -23.13
CA ALA A 514 -33.90 1.44 -22.11
C ALA A 514 -32.67 0.70 -22.69
N ASN A 515 -32.78 0.11 -23.88
CA ASN A 515 -31.68 -0.59 -24.53
C ASN A 515 -30.51 0.35 -24.89
N GLU A 516 -30.80 1.57 -25.33
CA GLU A 516 -29.76 2.58 -25.57
C GLU A 516 -29.07 2.99 -24.28
N LEU A 517 -29.80 3.14 -23.18
CA LEU A 517 -29.22 3.41 -21.87
C LEU A 517 -28.33 2.25 -21.38
N ASP A 518 -28.73 0.99 -21.58
CA ASP A 518 -27.87 -0.16 -21.21
C ASP A 518 -26.60 -0.23 -22.05
N GLY A 519 -26.71 -0.05 -23.36
CA GLY A 519 -25.55 -0.09 -24.24
C GLY A 519 -24.65 1.13 -24.05
N GLY A 520 -25.26 2.28 -23.79
CA GLY A 520 -24.62 3.58 -23.72
C GLY A 520 -23.99 3.85 -22.37
N CYS A 521 -24.73 3.65 -21.28
CA CYS A 521 -24.23 3.82 -19.93
C CYS A 521 -23.57 2.55 -19.38
N GLY A 522 -23.91 1.37 -19.89
CA GLY A 522 -23.48 0.09 -19.31
C GLY A 522 -24.51 -0.46 -18.30
N SER A 523 -24.56 -1.78 -18.19
CA SER A 523 -25.64 -2.48 -17.46
C SER A 523 -25.66 -2.29 -15.94
N LEU A 524 -24.61 -1.69 -15.36
CA LEU A 524 -24.48 -1.42 -13.92
C LEU A 524 -24.17 0.06 -13.66
N ALA A 525 -24.51 0.94 -14.60
CA ALA A 525 -24.33 2.37 -14.43
C ALA A 525 -25.52 3.05 -13.76
N LEU A 526 -26.75 2.58 -14.02
CA LEU A 526 -27.97 3.30 -13.65
C LEU A 526 -28.84 2.49 -12.69
N THR A 527 -29.48 3.19 -11.75
CA THR A 527 -30.50 2.70 -10.83
C THR A 527 -31.84 3.37 -11.11
N SER A 528 -32.92 2.90 -10.49
CA SER A 528 -34.16 3.68 -10.42
C SER A 528 -33.97 4.92 -9.56
N TYR A 529 -34.70 5.99 -9.91
CA TYR A 529 -34.77 7.23 -9.15
C TYR A 529 -36.21 7.54 -8.79
N SER A 530 -36.42 8.16 -7.63
CA SER A 530 -37.73 8.63 -7.19
C SER A 530 -37.63 10.04 -6.62
N ASP A 531 -38.47 10.96 -7.10
CA ASP A 531 -38.66 12.31 -6.54
C ASP A 531 -39.78 12.35 -5.50
N GLY A 532 -40.29 11.18 -5.08
CA GLY A 532 -41.45 11.05 -4.18
C GLY A 532 -42.80 11.07 -4.90
N VAL A 533 -42.84 11.34 -6.21
CA VAL A 533 -44.06 11.33 -7.03
C VAL A 533 -43.98 10.26 -8.12
N GLN A 534 -42.84 10.12 -8.78
CA GLN A 534 -42.62 9.19 -9.87
C GLN A 534 -41.34 8.37 -9.65
N VAL A 535 -41.44 7.05 -9.85
CA VAL A 535 -40.26 6.17 -9.93
C VAL A 535 -39.90 6.01 -11.40
N VAL A 536 -38.72 6.50 -11.78
CA VAL A 536 -38.15 6.36 -13.11
C VAL A 536 -37.08 5.28 -13.04
N GLU A 537 -37.31 4.14 -13.68
CA GLU A 537 -36.25 3.13 -13.83
C GLU A 537 -35.08 3.73 -14.60
N ARG A 538 -33.84 3.39 -14.22
CA ARG A 538 -32.62 3.95 -14.84
C ARG A 538 -32.58 5.50 -14.82
N GLY A 539 -33.23 6.10 -13.82
CA GLY A 539 -33.33 7.54 -13.67
C GLY A 539 -32.16 8.20 -12.94
N SER A 540 -31.18 7.46 -12.40
CA SER A 540 -30.00 8.03 -11.73
C SER A 540 -28.78 7.13 -11.91
N ALA A 541 -27.58 7.70 -11.91
CA ALA A 541 -26.35 6.91 -11.87
C ALA A 541 -26.13 6.29 -10.48
N LEU A 542 -25.65 5.04 -10.45
CA LEU A 542 -25.31 4.35 -9.20
C LEU A 542 -24.21 5.04 -8.39
N THR A 543 -23.34 5.80 -9.06
CA THR A 543 -22.27 6.57 -8.43
C THR A 543 -22.74 7.93 -7.88
N ASN A 544 -23.96 8.36 -8.23
CA ASN A 544 -24.51 9.61 -7.74
C ASN A 544 -24.78 9.54 -6.23
N GLY A 545 -24.42 10.60 -5.51
CA GLY A 545 -24.56 10.69 -4.06
C GLY A 545 -23.57 9.84 -3.26
N GLN A 546 -22.64 9.14 -3.91
CA GLN A 546 -21.57 8.42 -3.19
C GLN A 546 -20.56 9.40 -2.59
N THR A 547 -19.88 9.02 -1.52
CA THR A 547 -18.89 9.86 -0.84
C THR A 547 -17.56 9.87 -1.59
N PHE A 548 -17.19 11.02 -2.16
CA PHE A 548 -15.93 11.24 -2.87
C PHE A 548 -14.92 12.03 -2.05
N GLY A 549 -15.38 12.81 -1.06
CA GLY A 549 -14.51 13.53 -0.13
C GLY A 549 -15.02 13.41 1.30
N TYR A 550 -14.12 13.27 2.27
CA TYR A 550 -14.52 13.04 3.66
C TYR A 550 -13.45 13.41 4.69
N PHE A 551 -13.90 13.58 5.93
CA PHE A 551 -13.06 13.70 7.11
C PHE A 551 -12.89 12.34 7.78
N SER A 552 -11.66 11.99 8.15
CA SER A 552 -11.32 10.77 8.86
C SER A 552 -10.94 11.05 10.32
N TYR A 553 -11.71 10.47 11.23
CA TYR A 553 -11.53 10.62 12.68
C TYR A 553 -10.69 9.48 13.29
N LYS A 554 -10.19 8.56 12.46
CA LYS A 554 -9.61 7.28 12.88
C LYS A 554 -8.45 7.40 13.86
N THR A 555 -7.61 8.41 13.68
CA THR A 555 -6.41 8.65 14.48
C THR A 555 -6.53 9.87 15.40
N SER A 556 -7.68 10.57 15.38
CA SER A 556 -7.87 11.89 16.00
C SER A 556 -7.56 11.95 17.50
N LEU A 557 -7.84 10.87 18.25
CA LEU A 557 -7.62 10.80 19.69
C LEU A 557 -6.15 10.99 20.09
N ASP A 558 -5.24 10.39 19.33
CA ASP A 558 -3.82 10.38 19.65
C ASP A 558 -3.08 11.58 19.05
N LYS A 559 -3.75 12.35 18.18
CA LYS A 559 -3.14 13.50 17.51
C LYS A 559 -2.88 14.66 18.46
N PRO A 560 -1.75 15.36 18.28
CA PRO A 560 -1.51 16.63 18.97
C PRO A 560 -2.60 17.68 18.70
N THR A 561 -3.14 17.73 17.48
CA THR A 561 -4.14 18.72 17.03
C THR A 561 -5.57 18.28 17.28
N GLN A 562 -5.83 16.98 17.53
CA GLN A 562 -7.15 16.37 17.64
C GLN A 562 -8.10 16.64 16.46
N THR A 563 -7.57 16.98 15.29
CA THR A 563 -8.34 17.24 14.07
C THR A 563 -8.34 16.03 13.13
N ALA A 564 -9.42 15.87 12.37
CA ALA A 564 -9.55 14.80 11.39
C ALA A 564 -8.51 14.95 10.26
N ASP A 565 -8.17 13.85 9.58
CA ASP A 565 -7.50 13.92 8.26
C ASP A 565 -8.53 14.13 7.17
N VAL A 566 -8.09 14.60 6.00
CA VAL A 566 -8.99 14.86 4.87
C VAL A 566 -8.55 14.04 3.66
N TYR A 567 -9.54 13.41 3.01
CA TYR A 567 -9.34 12.53 1.88
C TYR A 567 -10.32 12.87 0.77
N TRP A 568 -9.81 13.21 -0.41
CA TRP A 568 -10.59 13.43 -1.62
C TRP A 568 -10.18 12.43 -2.70
N GLY A 569 -11.09 11.51 -3.03
CA GLY A 569 -10.95 10.54 -4.13
C GLY A 569 -11.12 11.16 -5.53
N PHE A 570 -10.86 12.46 -5.65
CA PHE A 570 -10.98 13.24 -6.86
C PHE A 570 -9.86 14.28 -6.95
N ASP A 571 -9.49 14.66 -8.16
CA ASP A 571 -8.55 15.76 -8.38
C ASP A 571 -9.29 17.11 -8.31
N PRO A 572 -9.00 18.00 -7.33
CA PRO A 572 -9.68 19.28 -7.20
C PRO A 572 -9.35 20.27 -8.34
N TYR A 573 -8.25 20.06 -9.07
CA TYR A 573 -7.86 20.91 -10.18
C TYR A 573 -8.83 20.80 -11.38
N ARG A 574 -9.55 19.69 -11.52
CA ARG A 574 -10.53 19.54 -12.62
C ARG A 574 -11.87 20.23 -12.36
N PHE A 575 -12.07 20.75 -11.16
CA PHE A 575 -13.28 21.43 -10.73
C PHE A 575 -13.07 22.92 -10.75
N ASP A 576 -14.18 23.69 -10.68
CA ASP A 576 -14.16 25.15 -10.64
C ASP A 576 -13.02 25.63 -9.76
N HIS A 577 -12.02 26.24 -10.40
CA HIS A 577 -10.76 26.53 -9.71
C HIS A 577 -10.95 27.44 -8.51
N ALA A 578 -11.89 28.39 -8.58
CA ALA A 578 -12.12 29.35 -7.52
C ALA A 578 -12.75 28.68 -6.30
N GLU A 579 -13.80 27.89 -6.52
CA GLU A 579 -14.51 27.20 -5.44
C GLU A 579 -13.67 26.05 -4.84
N SER A 580 -12.93 25.30 -5.65
CA SER A 580 -11.96 24.29 -5.16
C SER A 580 -10.89 24.91 -4.27
N ARG A 581 -10.32 26.06 -4.66
CA ARG A 581 -9.32 26.78 -3.85
C ARG A 581 -9.91 27.25 -2.53
N LYS A 582 -11.15 27.73 -2.50
CA LYS A 582 -11.84 28.09 -1.25
C LYS A 582 -12.02 26.88 -0.34
N ALA A 583 -12.45 25.74 -0.88
CA ALA A 583 -12.58 24.50 -0.13
C ALA A 583 -11.24 24.04 0.48
N ILE A 584 -10.15 24.07 -0.30
CA ILE A 584 -8.80 23.74 0.19
C ILE A 584 -8.37 24.70 1.30
N ARG A 585 -8.52 26.01 1.11
CA ARG A 585 -8.19 27.01 2.14
C ARG A 585 -8.95 26.76 3.44
N TRP A 586 -10.23 26.43 3.33
CA TRP A 586 -11.05 26.12 4.49
C TRP A 586 -10.51 24.88 5.23
N VAL A 587 -10.13 23.81 4.52
CA VAL A 587 -9.50 22.62 5.11
C VAL A 587 -8.17 22.97 5.80
N LEU A 588 -7.31 23.78 5.16
CA LEU A 588 -6.04 24.18 5.75
C LEU A 588 -6.22 25.06 7.00
N GLN A 589 -7.25 25.92 7.03
CA GLN A 589 -7.65 26.66 8.23
C GLN A 589 -8.18 25.74 9.32
N TYR A 590 -8.96 24.72 8.96
CA TYR A 590 -9.42 23.68 9.89
C TYR A 590 -8.24 22.95 10.56
N PHE A 591 -7.14 22.74 9.83
CA PHE A 591 -5.88 22.23 10.39
C PHE A 591 -5.09 23.25 11.22
N GLY A 592 -5.59 24.47 11.37
CA GLY A 592 -4.95 25.52 12.16
C GLY A 592 -3.84 26.26 11.42
N LEU A 593 -3.72 26.12 10.09
CA LEU A 593 -2.74 26.89 9.33
C LEU A 593 -3.18 28.34 9.17
N GLN A 594 -2.21 29.25 9.20
CA GLN A 594 -2.44 30.66 8.92
C GLN A 594 -2.51 30.89 7.42
N ILE A 595 -3.58 31.54 6.97
CA ILE A 595 -3.79 31.89 5.57
C ILE A 595 -3.59 33.40 5.39
N ASN A 596 -2.81 33.78 4.38
CA ASN A 596 -2.55 35.17 4.03
C ASN A 596 -3.86 35.89 3.67
N GLN A 597 -4.12 37.05 4.29
CA GLN A 597 -5.32 37.86 4.08
C GLN A 597 -5.19 38.85 2.93
#